data_AF-X1HUV2-F1
#
_entry.id   AF-X1HUV2-F1
#
_cell.length_a   1.000
_cell.length_b   1.000
_cell.length_c   1.000
_cell.angle_alpha   90.00
_cell.angle_beta   90.00
_cell.angle_gamma   90.00
#
_symmetry.space_group_name_H-M   'P 1'
#
loop_
_entity.id
_entity.type
_entity.pdbx_description
1 polymer ?
#
loop_
_entity_poly.entity_id
_entity_poly.type
_entity_poly.pdbx_seq_one_letter_code
_entity_poly.pdbx_strand_id
1 'polypeptide(L)'
;MKRYTVPEISEGVYWVGVKDWNRRMFDALIPLPQGTTYNAYLVKGKEKTVLVDTVNPGFEKELGEKIGQVIDLANLDYIVMNHAEPDHAGSIPYIMKVSKEASLITTEKG
;
A
#
# COMPACT_ATOMS: atom_id res chain seq x y z
N MET A 1 20.12 0.28 -0.51
CA MET A 1 18.65 0.28 -0.30
C MET A 1 18.38 0.72 1.13
N LYS A 2 17.38 1.60 1.35
CA LYS A 2 16.86 1.82 2.70
C LYS A 2 16.22 0.51 3.17
N ARG A 3 16.42 0.17 4.45
CA ARG A 3 15.79 -1.00 5.07
C ARG A 3 14.65 -0.52 5.94
N TYR A 4 13.43 -0.90 5.59
CA TYR A 4 12.23 -0.55 6.36
C TYR A 4 11.89 -1.64 7.36
N THR A 5 11.24 -1.27 8.46
CA THR A 5 10.53 -2.23 9.30
C THR A 5 9.23 -2.61 8.60
N VAL A 6 9.07 -3.89 8.30
CA VAL A 6 7.86 -4.47 7.67
C VAL A 6 7.35 -5.56 8.62
N PRO A 7 6.52 -5.20 9.61
CA PRO A 7 6.05 -6.15 10.60
C PRO A 7 5.04 -7.11 9.99
N GLU A 8 5.21 -8.39 10.29
CA GLU A 8 4.19 -9.41 10.11
C GLU A 8 3.20 -9.30 11.27
N ILE A 9 1.98 -8.87 10.98
CA ILE A 9 0.95 -8.57 11.98
C ILE A 9 0.02 -9.77 12.24
N SER A 10 0.03 -10.73 11.31
CA SER A 10 -0.62 -12.03 11.38
C SER A 10 0.13 -12.95 10.41
N GLU A 11 -0.05 -14.28 10.54
CA GLU A 11 0.58 -15.25 9.63
C GLU A 11 0.34 -14.88 8.16
N GLY A 12 1.43 -14.59 7.42
CA GLY A 12 1.38 -14.21 6.01
C GLY A 12 0.83 -12.81 5.73
N VAL A 13 0.56 -11.99 6.75
CA VAL A 13 0.01 -10.63 6.60
C VAL A 13 1.03 -9.60 7.10
N TYR A 14 1.48 -8.75 6.19
CA TYR A 14 2.52 -7.76 6.45
C TYR A 14 1.95 -6.34 6.32
N TRP A 15 2.27 -5.48 7.27
CA TRP A 15 2.01 -4.05 7.10
C TRP A 15 3.10 -3.44 6.21
N VAL A 16 2.69 -2.93 5.04
CA VAL A 16 3.57 -2.29 4.05
C VAL A 16 3.22 -0.81 3.83
N GLY A 17 2.29 -0.29 4.63
CA GLY A 17 1.89 1.11 4.65
C GLY A 17 3.02 2.07 5.06
N VAL A 18 2.72 3.37 5.09
CA VAL A 18 3.72 4.42 5.32
C VAL A 18 3.27 5.37 6.43
N LYS A 19 4.25 5.88 7.19
CA LYS A 19 4.05 6.94 8.19
C LYS A 19 4.40 8.28 7.55
N ASP A 20 3.41 9.17 7.43
CA ASP A 20 3.62 10.55 7.02
C ASP A 20 3.68 11.46 8.24
N TRP A 21 4.90 11.66 8.73
CA TRP A 21 5.20 12.57 9.83
C TRP A 21 5.07 14.04 9.45
N ASN A 22 4.90 14.39 8.17
CA ASN A 22 4.83 15.76 7.67
C ASN A 22 3.40 16.23 7.43
N ARG A 23 2.42 15.32 7.30
CA ARG A 23 1.01 15.67 7.22
C ARG A 23 0.58 16.45 8.47
N ARG A 24 -0.07 17.60 8.30
CA ARG A 24 -0.55 18.44 9.42
C ARG A 24 -2.07 18.61 9.47
N MET A 25 -2.77 18.29 8.39
CA MET A 25 -4.23 18.41 8.28
C MET A 25 -4.79 17.23 7.50
N PHE A 26 -5.88 16.63 7.98
CA PHE A 26 -6.70 15.66 7.27
C PHE A 26 -7.97 16.37 6.76
N ASP A 27 -8.30 16.18 5.48
CA ASP A 27 -9.40 16.86 4.77
C ASP A 27 -9.55 18.36 5.03
N ALA A 28 -8.41 19.05 5.21
CA ALA A 28 -8.33 20.47 5.55
C ALA A 28 -9.08 20.89 6.84
N LEU A 29 -9.56 19.94 7.63
CA LEU A 29 -10.43 20.19 8.79
C LEU A 29 -9.84 19.65 10.09
N ILE A 30 -9.19 18.49 10.06
CA ILE A 30 -8.74 17.80 11.27
C ILE A 30 -7.22 17.98 11.43
N PRO A 31 -6.74 18.65 12.49
CA PRO A 31 -5.31 18.79 12.75
C PRO A 31 -4.64 17.45 13.05
N LEU A 32 -3.44 17.25 12.51
CA LEU A 32 -2.60 16.06 12.69
C LEU A 32 -1.23 16.45 13.26
N PRO A 33 -1.14 16.86 14.55
CA PRO A 33 0.13 17.31 15.13
C PRO A 33 1.19 16.20 15.18
N GLN A 34 0.78 14.92 15.18
CA GLN A 34 1.68 13.76 15.17
C GLN A 34 1.82 13.10 13.78
N GLY A 35 1.31 13.73 12.72
CA GLY A 35 1.26 13.12 11.39
C GLY A 35 0.13 12.08 11.26
N THR A 36 0.23 11.25 10.22
CA THR A 36 -0.73 10.18 9.94
C THR A 36 -0.05 8.94 9.36
N THR A 37 -0.83 7.91 9.09
CA THR A 37 -0.42 6.71 8.38
C THR A 37 -1.32 6.43 7.20
N TYR A 38 -0.73 6.01 6.09
CA TYR A 38 -1.44 5.40 4.97
C TYR A 38 -1.24 3.89 5.08
N ASN A 39 -2.26 3.20 5.59
CA ASN A 39 -2.17 1.77 5.87
C ASN A 39 -2.42 0.97 4.59
N ALA A 40 -1.47 0.11 4.26
CA ALA A 40 -1.55 -0.86 3.18
C ALA A 40 -1.01 -2.19 3.70
N TYR A 41 -1.58 -3.30 3.22
CA TYR A 41 -1.28 -4.62 3.72
C TYR A 41 -0.96 -5.59 2.59
N LEU A 42 0.15 -6.31 2.72
CA LEU A 42 0.49 -7.40 1.82
C LEU A 42 0.09 -8.71 2.45
N VAL A 43 -0.82 -9.43 1.81
CA VAL A 43 -1.23 -10.79 2.17
C VAL A 43 -0.51 -11.77 1.25
N LYS A 44 0.36 -12.60 1.83
CA LYS A 44 1.10 -13.66 1.16
C LYS A 44 0.42 -14.99 1.45
N GLY A 45 -0.44 -15.42 0.53
CA GLY A 45 -1.00 -16.76 0.52
C GLY A 45 0.03 -17.81 0.08
N LYS A 46 -0.40 -19.07 0.07
CA LYS A 46 0.44 -20.19 -0.41
C LYS A 46 0.70 -20.14 -1.92
N GLU A 47 -0.29 -19.69 -2.67
CA GLU A 47 -0.26 -19.67 -4.14
C GLU A 47 -0.31 -18.27 -4.74
N LYS A 48 -0.92 -17.32 -4.01
CA LYS A 48 -1.24 -15.98 -4.50
C LYS A 48 -0.91 -14.91 -3.49
N THR A 49 -0.64 -13.72 -4.00
CA THR A 49 -0.30 -12.53 -3.23
C THR A 49 -1.28 -11.41 -3.50
N VAL A 50 -1.67 -10.69 -2.45
CA VAL A 50 -2.66 -9.62 -2.53
C VAL A 50 -2.13 -8.39 -1.81
N LEU A 51 -2.18 -7.24 -2.45
CA LEU A 51 -2.00 -5.95 -1.82
C LEU A 51 -3.37 -5.34 -1.52
N VAL A 52 -3.66 -5.03 -0.26
CA VAL A 52 -4.88 -4.34 0.16
C VAL A 52 -4.55 -2.87 0.39
N ASP A 53 -5.21 -2.01 -0.40
CA ASP A 53 -4.96 -0.58 -0.55
C ASP A 53 -3.50 -0.23 -0.90
N THR A 54 -3.28 1.04 -1.21
CA THR A 54 -1.97 1.61 -1.45
C THR A 54 -1.76 2.83 -0.55
N VAL A 55 -0.81 3.71 -0.92
CA VAL A 55 -0.44 4.86 -0.11
C VAL A 55 -0.62 6.16 -0.88
N ASN A 56 -0.61 7.27 -0.16
CA ASN A 56 -0.73 8.59 -0.75
C ASN A 56 0.39 8.85 -1.78
N PRO A 57 0.09 9.56 -2.88
CA PRO A 57 1.09 9.93 -3.86
C PRO A 57 2.34 10.58 -3.23
N GLY A 58 3.51 10.25 -3.77
CA GLY A 58 4.82 10.62 -3.22
C GLY A 58 5.46 9.55 -2.31
N PHE A 59 4.72 8.52 -1.91
CA PHE A 59 5.22 7.40 -1.11
C PHE A 59 5.33 6.07 -1.89
N GLU A 60 5.13 6.09 -3.22
CA GLU A 60 5.09 4.93 -4.10
C GLU A 60 6.35 4.07 -3.96
N LYS A 61 7.52 4.73 -3.97
CA LYS A 61 8.82 4.06 -3.87
C LYS A 61 9.00 3.37 -2.52
N GLU A 62 8.55 3.98 -1.42
CA GLU A 62 8.63 3.37 -0.09
C GLU A 62 7.71 2.14 -0.02
N LEU A 63 6.48 2.24 -0.52
CA LEU A 63 5.56 1.11 -0.62
C LEU A 63 6.18 -0.04 -1.43
N GLY A 64 6.72 0.25 -2.62
CA GLY A 64 7.36 -0.74 -3.47
C GLY A 64 8.59 -1.39 -2.82
N GLU A 65 9.43 -0.60 -2.14
CA GLU A 65 10.59 -1.13 -1.40
C GLU A 65 10.16 -2.02 -0.21
N LYS A 66 9.08 -1.67 0.49
CA LYS A 66 8.53 -2.51 1.58
C LYS A 66 7.96 -3.82 1.09
N ILE A 67 7.19 -3.82 -0.01
CA ILE A 67 6.69 -5.04 -0.64
C ILE A 67 7.86 -5.90 -1.12
N GLY A 68 8.87 -5.26 -1.74
CA GLY A 68 10.13 -5.87 -2.21
C GLY A 68 10.94 -6.59 -1.13
N GLN A 69 10.72 -6.28 0.15
CA GLN A 69 11.35 -6.99 1.27
C GLN A 69 10.66 -8.32 1.61
N VAL A 70 9.47 -8.59 1.08
CA VAL A 70 8.65 -9.78 1.38
C VAL A 70 8.48 -10.67 0.15
N ILE A 71 8.26 -10.07 -1.02
CA ILE A 71 8.11 -10.72 -2.33
C ILE A 71 8.77 -9.88 -3.42
N ASP A 72 8.98 -10.43 -4.60
CA ASP A 72 9.22 -9.62 -5.80
C ASP A 72 7.91 -8.90 -6.18
N LEU A 73 7.93 -7.57 -6.23
CA LEU A 73 6.76 -6.76 -6.56
C LEU A 73 6.19 -7.14 -7.93
N ALA A 74 7.02 -7.54 -8.89
CA ALA A 74 6.55 -7.93 -10.22
C ALA A 74 5.64 -9.18 -10.20
N ASN A 75 5.70 -9.99 -9.13
CA ASN A 75 4.92 -11.21 -8.96
C ASN A 75 3.62 -10.99 -8.16
N LEU A 76 3.23 -9.73 -7.90
CA LEU A 76 1.96 -9.44 -7.22
C LEU A 76 0.77 -9.91 -8.07
N ASP A 77 -0.13 -10.72 -7.51
CA ASP A 77 -1.26 -11.26 -8.27
C ASP A 77 -2.48 -10.34 -8.25
N TYR A 78 -2.75 -9.70 -7.10
CA TYR A 78 -3.94 -8.89 -6.91
C TYR A 78 -3.66 -7.59 -6.17
N ILE A 79 -4.42 -6.56 -6.52
CA ILE A 79 -4.54 -5.33 -5.76
C ILE A 79 -6.02 -5.17 -5.41
N VAL A 80 -6.35 -5.06 -4.13
CA VAL A 80 -7.70 -4.74 -3.67
C VAL A 80 -7.74 -3.25 -3.34
N MET A 81 -8.51 -2.48 -4.09
CA MET A 81 -8.85 -1.11 -3.72
C MET A 81 -10.04 -1.18 -2.77
N ASN A 82 -9.75 -1.19 -1.48
CA ASN A 82 -10.78 -1.22 -0.44
C ASN A 82 -11.31 0.20 -0.18
N HIS A 83 -10.48 1.22 -0.36
CA HIS A 83 -10.85 2.64 -0.24
C HIS A 83 -10.57 3.39 -1.54
N ALA A 84 -11.63 3.90 -2.18
CA ALA A 84 -11.55 4.70 -3.41
C ALA A 84 -11.18 6.18 -3.16
N GLU A 85 -10.31 6.42 -2.18
CA GLU A 85 -9.84 7.76 -1.81
C GLU A 85 -8.42 7.99 -2.36
N PRO A 86 -8.06 9.20 -2.82
CA PRO A 86 -6.78 9.44 -3.49
C PRO A 86 -5.54 9.06 -2.67
N ASP A 87 -5.62 9.11 -1.34
CA ASP A 87 -4.54 8.77 -0.43
C ASP A 87 -4.39 7.27 -0.15
N HIS A 88 -5.33 6.45 -0.64
CA HIS A 88 -5.30 4.98 -0.58
C HIS A 88 -5.26 4.33 -1.97
N ALA A 89 -5.78 4.98 -2.99
CA ALA A 89 -5.81 4.47 -4.38
C ALA A 89 -4.75 5.13 -5.29
N GLY A 90 -4.16 6.25 -4.87
CA GLY A 90 -3.30 7.09 -5.73
C GLY A 90 -2.03 6.40 -6.22
N SER A 91 -1.54 5.38 -5.51
CA SER A 91 -0.34 4.64 -5.92
C SER A 91 -0.64 3.38 -6.76
N ILE A 92 -1.90 3.05 -7.04
CA ILE A 92 -2.27 1.90 -7.88
C ILE A 92 -1.57 1.92 -9.25
N PRO A 93 -1.54 3.05 -10.00
CA PRO A 93 -0.87 3.08 -11.31
C PRO A 93 0.62 2.74 -11.24
N TYR A 94 1.30 3.10 -10.14
CA TYR A 94 2.70 2.74 -9.93
C TYR A 94 2.85 1.23 -9.73
N ILE A 95 2.01 0.62 -8.88
CA ILE A 95 2.07 -0.82 -8.61
C ILE A 95 1.77 -1.63 -9.88
N MET A 96 0.75 -1.24 -10.65
CA MET A 96 0.38 -1.93 -11.90
C MET A 96 1.42 -1.76 -13.01
N LYS A 97 2.19 -0.66 -13.01
CA LYS A 97 3.31 -0.48 -13.95
C LYS A 97 4.42 -1.51 -13.73
N VAL A 98 4.64 -1.91 -12.48
CA VAL A 98 5.63 -2.93 -12.10
C VAL A 98 5.03 -4.34 -12.22
N SER A 99 3.83 -4.53 -11.67
CA SER A 99 3.11 -5.80 -11.57
C SER A 99 2.08 -5.89 -12.71
N LYS A 100 2.56 -6.10 -13.94
CA LYS A 100 1.75 -5.97 -15.15
C LYS A 100 0.60 -6.98 -15.27
N GLU A 101 0.77 -8.14 -14.64
CA GLU A 101 -0.23 -9.22 -14.63
C GLU A 101 -1.17 -9.13 -13.43
N ALA A 102 -0.96 -8.16 -12.52
CA ALA A 102 -1.80 -8.01 -11.34
C ALA A 102 -3.22 -7.58 -11.73
N SER A 103 -4.21 -8.23 -11.14
CA SER A 103 -5.62 -7.84 -11.31
C SER A 103 -6.03 -6.84 -10.22
N LEU A 104 -6.60 -5.71 -10.64
CA LEU A 104 -7.22 -4.75 -9.72
C LEU A 104 -8.65 -5.19 -9.39
N ILE A 105 -8.94 -5.35 -8.11
CA ILE A 105 -10.23 -5.75 -7.56
C ILE A 105 -10.85 -4.55 -6.85
N THR A 106 -12.07 -4.20 -7.23
CA THR A 106 -12.82 -3.04 -6.74
C THR A 106 -14.29 -3.41 -6.56
N THR A 107 -15.06 -2.54 -5.94
CA THR A 107 -16.53 -2.64 -6.03
C THR A 107 -17.02 -2.08 -7.37
N GLU A 108 -18.30 -2.29 -7.70
CA GLU A 108 -18.92 -1.65 -8.87
C GLU A 108 -18.85 -0.12 -8.84
N LYS A 109 -18.70 0.47 -7.64
CA LYS A 109 -18.66 1.92 -7.45
C LYS A 109 -17.25 2.51 -7.51
N GLY A 110 -16.23 1.66 -7.67
CA GLY A 110 -14.88 1.95 -7.21
C GLY A 110 -14.75 1.43 -5.79
#